data_AF-A0A2D6E6S2-F1
#
_entry.id   AF-A0A2D6E6S2-F1
#
_cell.length_a   1.000
_cell.length_b   1.000
_cell.length_c   1.000
_cell.angle_alpha   90.00
_cell.angle_beta   90.00
_cell.angle_gamma   90.00
#
_symmetry.space_group_name_H-M   'P 1'
#
loop_
_entity.id
_entity.type
_entity.pdbx_description
1 polymer ?
#
loop_
_entity_poly.entity_id
_entity_poly.type
_entity_poly.pdbx_seq_one_letter_code
_entity_poly.pdbx_strand_id
1 'polypeptide(L)'
;MKTERRISGGNEIVFKRYRSYEAYIAHQKSKVPRGSLLHQSLSKGGTSWEPDCAGFRTIFKSNKDLVSLISTFKNALCLGARTGQEVFVLQELGIKNAVGIDLNDDPPLVVEGDVHSLQFDDSSFDFVFSNIFDHVLYPDKFISEIERVVRPNGYCLLHVDGSKSMDEYSANQLYDVRYPITLFKKDIDIIKEGKLKLDFQWPDFTEFLIKIKE
;
A
#
# COMPACT_ATOMS: atom_id res chain seq x y z
N MET A 1 16.31 -8.65 17.61
CA MET A 1 15.13 -7.77 17.45
C MET A 1 14.00 -8.32 18.31
N LYS A 2 13.36 -7.52 19.17
CA LYS A 2 12.25 -8.01 20.01
C LYS A 2 10.94 -7.90 19.24
N THR A 3 10.14 -8.96 19.25
CA THR A 3 8.77 -8.95 18.72
C THR A 3 7.77 -9.05 19.88
N GLU A 4 6.51 -8.71 19.59
CA GLU A 4 5.40 -8.79 20.52
C GLU A 4 4.21 -9.43 19.81
N ARG A 5 3.66 -10.50 20.36
CA ARG A 5 2.40 -11.09 19.89
C ARG A 5 1.24 -10.33 20.52
N ARG A 6 0.26 -9.95 19.70
CA ARG A 6 -0.98 -9.31 20.15
C ARG A 6 -2.17 -10.01 19.52
N ILE A 7 -3.31 -9.90 20.18
CA ILE A 7 -4.61 -10.18 19.57
C ILE A 7 -5.21 -8.83 19.19
N SER A 8 -5.56 -8.66 17.92
CA SER A 8 -6.26 -7.48 17.42
C SER A 8 -7.35 -7.93 16.47
N GLY A 9 -8.56 -7.38 16.59
CA GLY A 9 -9.71 -7.80 15.77
C GLY A 9 -9.99 -9.31 15.82
N GLY A 10 -9.68 -9.98 16.95
CA GLY A 10 -9.80 -11.44 17.10
C GLY A 10 -8.69 -12.27 16.44
N ASN A 11 -7.71 -11.63 15.80
CA ASN A 11 -6.62 -12.27 15.07
C ASN A 11 -5.29 -12.16 15.82
N GLU A 12 -4.49 -13.22 15.74
CA GLU A 12 -3.11 -13.17 16.19
C GLU A 12 -2.26 -12.38 15.17
N ILE A 13 -1.45 -11.47 15.69
CA ILE A 13 -0.52 -10.66 14.89
C ILE A 13 0.77 -10.47 15.68
N VAL A 14 1.91 -10.54 14.99
CA VAL A 14 3.22 -10.25 15.58
C VAL A 14 3.65 -8.86 15.17
N PHE A 15 4.12 -8.05 16.11
CA PHE A 15 4.68 -6.73 15.84
C PHE A 15 6.16 -6.69 16.17
N LYS A 16 6.95 -6.01 15.32
CA LYS A 16 8.31 -5.59 15.63
C LYS A 16 8.26 -4.47 16.67
N ARG A 17 9.01 -4.60 17.76
CA ARG A 17 9.06 -3.58 18.81
C ARG A 17 10.06 -2.50 18.43
N TYR A 18 9.61 -1.26 18.51
CA TYR A 18 10.42 -0.05 18.40
C TYR A 18 10.47 0.67 19.74
N ARG A 19 11.58 1.38 20.00
CA ARG A 19 11.75 2.16 21.24
C ARG A 19 10.85 3.41 21.28
N SER A 20 10.47 3.92 20.11
CA SER A 20 9.58 5.06 19.91
C SER A 20 9.04 5.02 18.48
N TYR A 21 8.07 5.88 18.18
CA TYR A 21 7.52 6.00 16.83
C TYR A 21 8.55 6.58 15.84
N GLU A 22 9.37 7.54 16.29
CA GLU A 22 10.44 8.14 15.51
C GLU A 22 11.51 7.11 15.14
N ALA A 23 11.77 6.13 16.02
CA ALA A 23 12.67 5.03 15.72
C ALA A 23 12.11 4.08 14.65
N TYR A 24 10.79 3.90 14.61
CA TYR A 24 10.13 3.19 13.51
C TYR A 24 10.25 3.96 12.19
N ILE A 25 9.92 5.25 12.19
CA ILE A 25 10.03 6.11 10.99
C ILE A 25 11.47 6.13 10.46
N ALA A 26 12.47 6.34 11.33
CA ALA A 26 13.87 6.35 10.93
C ALA A 26 14.32 5.02 10.30
N HIS A 27 13.83 3.89 10.83
CA HIS A 27 14.10 2.56 10.30
C HIS A 27 13.41 2.31 8.96
N GLN A 28 12.15 2.76 8.77
CA GLN A 28 11.48 2.62 7.48
C GLN A 28 12.13 3.51 6.41
N LYS A 29 12.47 4.76 6.76
CA LYS A 29 13.18 5.70 5.88
C LYS A 29 14.54 5.16 5.40
N SER A 30 15.20 4.31 6.19
CA SER A 30 16.50 3.76 5.81
C SER A 30 16.43 2.67 4.73
N LYS A 31 15.24 2.17 4.35
CA LYS A 31 15.08 1.12 3.32
C LYS A 31 15.61 1.56 1.97
N VAL A 32 15.23 2.77 1.55
CA VAL A 32 15.60 3.35 0.26
C VAL A 32 15.99 4.81 0.45
N PRO A 33 17.17 5.11 1.03
CA PRO A 33 17.61 6.48 1.18
C PRO A 33 17.81 7.14 -0.18
N ARG A 34 17.43 8.41 -0.32
CA ARG A 34 17.59 9.18 -1.55
C ARG A 34 19.05 9.19 -2.00
N GLY A 35 19.28 8.90 -3.28
CA GLY A 35 20.61 8.82 -3.89
C GLY A 35 21.36 7.51 -3.64
N SER A 36 20.82 6.56 -2.85
CA SER A 36 21.39 5.21 -2.73
C SER A 36 21.36 4.44 -4.07
N LEU A 37 22.16 3.39 -4.20
CA LEU A 37 22.14 2.54 -5.41
C LEU A 37 20.76 1.92 -5.65
N LEU A 38 20.08 1.50 -4.56
CA LEU A 38 18.73 0.98 -4.66
C LEU A 38 17.74 2.05 -5.12
N HIS A 39 17.83 3.27 -4.56
CA HIS A 39 17.03 4.41 -5.01
C HIS A 39 17.24 4.70 -6.51
N GLN A 40 18.49 4.76 -6.97
CA GLN A 40 18.82 4.99 -8.38
C GLN A 40 18.32 3.87 -9.30
N SER A 41 18.38 2.62 -8.84
CA SER A 41 17.89 1.46 -9.58
C SER A 41 16.37 1.46 -9.73
N LEU A 42 15.65 1.83 -8.67
CA LEU A 42 14.19 1.91 -8.63
C LEU A 42 13.65 3.16 -9.34
N SER A 43 14.38 4.28 -9.33
CA SER A 43 13.95 5.57 -9.90
C SER A 43 13.78 5.51 -11.42
N LYS A 44 13.03 6.47 -11.98
CA LYS A 44 12.77 6.53 -13.43
C LYS A 44 14.06 6.58 -14.25
N GLY A 45 14.21 5.61 -15.15
CA GLY A 45 15.43 5.41 -15.96
C GLY A 45 16.47 4.47 -15.32
N GLY A 46 16.24 4.05 -14.07
CA GLY A 46 17.00 3.00 -13.40
C GLY A 46 16.67 1.60 -13.92
N THR A 47 17.49 0.63 -13.55
CA THR A 47 17.42 -0.74 -14.08
C THR A 47 16.16 -1.50 -13.66
N SER A 48 15.55 -1.16 -12.52
CA SER A 48 14.35 -1.82 -12.00
C SER A 48 13.06 -1.10 -12.36
N TRP A 49 13.13 0.15 -12.84
CA TRP A 49 11.94 0.95 -13.15
C TRP A 49 10.96 0.23 -14.07
N GLU A 50 11.42 -0.20 -15.25
CA GLU A 50 10.54 -0.80 -16.26
C GLU A 50 10.05 -2.20 -15.87
N PRO A 51 10.90 -3.11 -15.34
CA PRO A 51 10.42 -4.37 -14.77
C PRO A 51 9.32 -4.19 -13.72
N ASP A 52 9.50 -3.25 -12.78
CA ASP A 52 8.51 -2.99 -11.73
C ASP A 52 7.22 -2.39 -12.30
N CYS A 53 7.32 -1.46 -13.27
CA CYS A 53 6.16 -0.94 -13.99
C CYS A 53 5.43 -2.04 -14.75
N ALA A 54 6.14 -2.98 -15.38
CA ALA A 54 5.54 -4.11 -16.06
C ALA A 54 4.80 -5.05 -15.09
N GLY A 55 5.36 -5.26 -13.89
CA GLY A 55 4.70 -5.94 -12.77
C GLY A 55 3.38 -5.26 -12.41
N PHE A 56 3.41 -3.96 -12.11
CA PHE A 56 2.20 -3.20 -11.77
C PHE A 56 1.16 -3.15 -12.90
N ARG A 57 1.59 -3.09 -14.17
CA ARG A 57 0.67 -3.20 -15.32
C ARG A 57 -0.05 -4.54 -15.32
N THR A 58 0.66 -5.62 -15.04
CA THR A 58 0.10 -6.97 -14.97
C THR A 58 -0.89 -7.07 -13.81
N ILE A 59 -0.48 -6.60 -12.64
CA ILE A 59 -1.30 -6.51 -11.43
C ILE A 59 -2.63 -5.82 -11.73
N PHE A 60 -2.60 -4.54 -12.14
CA PHE A 60 -3.83 -3.77 -12.29
C PHE A 60 -4.71 -4.27 -13.44
N LYS A 61 -4.12 -4.75 -14.56
CA LYS A 61 -4.88 -5.28 -15.69
C LYS A 61 -5.48 -6.66 -15.43
N SER A 62 -4.92 -7.44 -14.49
CA SER A 62 -5.46 -8.76 -14.13
C SER A 62 -6.79 -8.68 -13.37
N ASN A 63 -7.03 -7.56 -12.69
CA ASN A 63 -8.24 -7.29 -11.93
C ASN A 63 -9.30 -6.64 -12.84
N LYS A 64 -10.17 -7.47 -13.44
CA LYS A 64 -11.21 -7.00 -14.37
C LYS A 64 -12.19 -6.01 -13.74
N ASP A 65 -12.51 -6.19 -12.46
CA ASP A 65 -13.39 -5.31 -11.71
C ASP A 65 -12.75 -3.92 -11.59
N LEU A 66 -11.47 -3.84 -11.20
CA LEU A 66 -10.72 -2.60 -11.20
C LEU A 66 -10.67 -1.97 -12.60
N VAL A 67 -10.34 -2.74 -13.64
CA VAL A 67 -10.26 -2.24 -15.02
C VAL A 67 -11.58 -1.60 -15.47
N SER A 68 -12.71 -2.17 -15.08
CA SER A 68 -14.04 -1.60 -15.38
C SER A 68 -14.32 -0.27 -14.66
N LEU A 69 -13.64 0.00 -13.55
CA LEU A 69 -13.84 1.16 -12.70
C LEU A 69 -12.83 2.29 -12.99
N ILE A 70 -11.63 1.99 -13.51
CA ILE A 70 -10.54 2.97 -13.71
C ILE A 70 -11.01 4.23 -14.45
N SER A 71 -11.84 4.09 -15.47
CA SER A 71 -12.35 5.23 -16.26
C SER A 71 -13.26 6.17 -15.47
N THR A 72 -13.74 5.74 -14.30
CA THR A 72 -14.59 6.53 -13.40
C THR A 72 -13.79 7.31 -12.36
N PHE A 73 -12.50 6.98 -12.17
CA PHE A 73 -11.63 7.59 -11.17
C PHE A 73 -10.93 8.82 -11.74
N LYS A 74 -11.04 9.95 -11.06
CA LYS A 74 -10.37 11.21 -11.40
C LYS A 74 -9.00 11.32 -10.75
N ASN A 75 -8.83 10.76 -9.56
CA ASN A 75 -7.57 10.78 -8.81
C ASN A 75 -7.35 9.46 -8.05
N ALA A 76 -6.11 9.22 -7.64
CA ALA A 76 -5.76 8.08 -6.82
C ALA A 76 -4.59 8.39 -5.89
N LEU A 77 -4.50 7.64 -4.79
CA LEU A 77 -3.39 7.69 -3.86
C LEU A 77 -2.75 6.31 -3.71
N CYS A 78 -1.44 6.20 -3.93
CA CYS A 78 -0.66 5.01 -3.63
C CYS A 78 0.11 5.19 -2.32
N LEU A 79 -0.10 4.28 -1.35
CA LEU A 79 0.56 4.32 -0.04
C LEU A 79 1.79 3.43 0.00
N GLY A 80 2.95 3.98 0.38
CA GLY A 80 4.24 3.26 0.35
C GLY A 80 4.86 3.23 -1.04
N ALA A 81 4.70 4.34 -1.77
CA ALA A 81 4.94 4.39 -3.21
C ALA A 81 6.41 4.35 -3.61
N ARG A 82 7.36 4.53 -2.68
CA ARG A 82 8.80 4.61 -2.95
C ARG A 82 9.11 5.59 -4.09
N THR A 83 9.46 5.08 -5.27
CA THR A 83 9.79 5.86 -6.47
C THR A 83 8.62 6.03 -7.45
N GLY A 84 7.45 5.44 -7.17
CA GLY A 84 6.19 5.77 -7.85
C GLY A 84 5.85 4.94 -9.09
N GLN A 85 6.36 3.72 -9.24
CA GLN A 85 6.06 2.86 -10.38
C GLN A 85 4.55 2.55 -10.49
N GLU A 86 3.89 2.22 -9.39
CA GLU A 86 2.43 2.02 -9.33
C GLU A 86 1.66 3.29 -9.70
N VAL A 87 2.16 4.45 -9.26
CA VAL A 87 1.57 5.77 -9.56
C VAL A 87 1.63 6.01 -11.05
N PHE A 88 2.82 5.82 -11.65
CA PHE A 88 3.04 5.98 -13.08
C PHE A 88 2.12 5.05 -13.89
N VAL A 89 1.99 3.79 -13.48
CA VAL A 89 1.10 2.85 -14.18
C VAL A 89 -0.38 3.24 -14.05
N LEU A 90 -0.85 3.71 -12.89
CA LEU A 90 -2.23 4.21 -12.77
C LEU A 90 -2.47 5.43 -13.67
N GLN A 91 -1.49 6.32 -13.80
CA GLN A 91 -1.55 7.46 -14.74
C GLN A 91 -1.60 6.99 -16.20
N GLU A 92 -0.84 5.97 -16.57
CA GLU A 92 -0.90 5.34 -17.90
C GLU A 92 -2.29 4.74 -18.18
N LEU A 93 -2.88 4.07 -17.18
CA LEU A 93 -4.19 3.41 -17.29
C LEU A 93 -5.38 4.38 -17.33
N GLY A 94 -5.19 5.65 -16.95
CA GLY A 94 -6.20 6.70 -17.14
C GLY A 94 -6.41 7.61 -15.94
N ILE A 95 -5.91 7.27 -14.75
CA ILE A 95 -6.07 8.08 -13.54
C ILE A 95 -4.97 9.16 -13.52
N LYS A 96 -5.15 10.22 -14.31
CA LYS A 96 -4.10 11.22 -14.54
C LYS A 96 -3.63 11.95 -13.27
N ASN A 97 -4.49 12.07 -12.27
CA ASN A 97 -4.15 12.69 -10.99
C ASN A 97 -3.83 11.64 -9.90
N ALA A 98 -3.21 10.52 -10.27
CA ALA A 98 -2.64 9.60 -9.29
C ALA A 98 -1.35 10.19 -8.69
N VAL A 99 -1.22 10.09 -7.37
CA VAL A 99 -0.04 10.52 -6.60
C VAL A 99 0.36 9.42 -5.61
N GLY A 100 1.65 9.29 -5.35
CA GLY A 100 2.18 8.41 -4.31
C GLY A 100 2.54 9.18 -3.05
N ILE A 101 2.50 8.50 -1.92
CA ILE A 101 3.07 8.97 -0.66
C ILE A 101 4.05 7.93 -0.11
N ASP A 102 5.19 8.40 0.37
CA ASP A 102 6.19 7.59 1.05
C ASP A 102 6.96 8.45 2.07
N LEU A 103 7.68 7.82 2.99
CA LEU A 103 8.48 8.54 3.98
C LEU A 103 9.70 9.23 3.35
N ASN A 104 10.14 8.81 2.16
CA ASN A 104 11.09 9.52 1.32
C ASN A 104 10.39 9.94 0.01
N ASP A 105 10.50 11.22 -0.37
CA ASP A 105 9.90 11.72 -1.61
C ASP A 105 10.62 11.23 -2.87
N ASP A 106 9.88 11.15 -3.98
CA ASP A 106 10.43 11.00 -5.33
C ASP A 106 9.60 11.82 -6.35
N PRO A 107 9.84 13.15 -6.42
CA PRO A 107 9.08 14.01 -7.31
C PRO A 107 9.30 13.67 -8.79
N PRO A 108 8.27 13.78 -9.65
CA PRO A 108 6.96 14.37 -9.37
C PRO A 108 5.90 13.37 -8.90
N LEU A 109 6.23 12.08 -8.77
CA LEU A 109 5.24 11.03 -8.59
C LEU A 109 4.90 10.79 -7.12
N VAL A 110 5.87 10.98 -6.22
CA VAL A 110 5.75 10.65 -4.80
C VAL A 110 6.07 11.87 -3.94
N VAL A 111 5.14 12.19 -3.04
CA VAL A 111 5.33 13.23 -2.02
C VAL A 111 5.75 12.59 -0.69
N GLU A 112 6.53 13.32 0.11
CA GLU A 112 6.86 12.86 1.46
C GLU A 112 5.61 12.88 2.36
N GLY A 113 5.41 11.82 3.13
CA GLY A 113 4.47 11.81 4.25
C GLY A 113 4.27 10.45 4.91
N ASP A 114 3.51 10.43 6.00
CA ASP A 114 3.33 9.27 6.86
C ASP A 114 1.95 8.63 6.65
N VAL A 115 1.92 7.33 6.35
CA VAL A 115 0.69 6.57 6.11
C VAL A 115 -0.19 6.41 7.36
N HIS A 116 0.32 6.72 8.56
CA HIS A 116 -0.48 6.76 9.78
C HIS A 116 -1.06 8.16 10.08
N SER A 117 -0.74 9.18 9.27
CA SER A 117 -1.19 10.56 9.41
C SER A 117 -1.06 11.28 8.06
N LEU A 118 -1.93 10.94 7.11
CA LEU A 118 -1.90 11.47 5.74
C LEU A 118 -2.18 12.97 5.74
N GLN A 119 -1.42 13.71 4.94
CA GLN A 119 -1.55 15.16 4.77
C GLN A 119 -2.70 15.62 3.88
N PHE A 120 -3.58 14.69 3.47
CA PHE A 120 -4.70 14.97 2.57
C PHE A 120 -5.99 15.16 3.35
N ASP A 121 -6.90 15.96 2.80
CA ASP A 121 -8.23 16.18 3.37
C ASP A 121 -9.10 14.92 3.31
N ASP A 122 -10.18 14.91 4.09
CA ASP A 122 -11.17 13.84 4.06
C ASP A 122 -11.81 13.74 2.67
N SER A 123 -12.12 12.51 2.24
CA SER A 123 -12.83 12.23 1.00
C SER A 123 -12.18 12.82 -0.27
N SER A 124 -10.86 12.95 -0.28
CA SER A 124 -10.10 13.55 -1.38
C SER A 124 -9.84 12.61 -2.55
N PHE A 125 -9.93 11.28 -2.37
CA PHE A 125 -9.57 10.29 -3.41
C PHE A 125 -10.72 9.38 -3.84
N ASP A 126 -10.81 9.12 -5.15
CA ASP A 126 -11.68 8.08 -5.72
C ASP A 126 -11.16 6.67 -5.42
N PHE A 127 -9.84 6.51 -5.43
CA PHE A 127 -9.16 5.21 -5.35
C PHE A 127 -7.89 5.29 -4.50
N VAL A 128 -7.68 4.30 -3.61
CA VAL A 128 -6.43 4.12 -2.87
C VAL A 128 -5.83 2.75 -3.17
N PHE A 129 -4.52 2.68 -3.40
CA PHE A 129 -3.79 1.43 -3.55
C PHE A 129 -2.71 1.29 -2.48
N SER A 130 -2.52 0.08 -1.95
CA SER A 130 -1.36 -0.25 -1.13
C SER A 130 -1.03 -1.73 -1.14
N ASN A 131 0.26 -2.04 -1.04
CA ASN A 131 0.80 -3.37 -0.85
C ASN A 131 1.79 -3.46 0.33
N ILE A 132 1.69 -2.54 1.30
CA ILE A 132 2.69 -2.38 2.38
C ILE A 132 2.14 -2.71 3.78
N PHE A 133 1.05 -3.48 3.88
CA PHE A 133 0.39 -3.68 5.18
C PHE A 133 1.31 -4.32 6.22
N ASP A 134 2.18 -5.25 5.83
CA ASP A 134 3.16 -5.87 6.73
C ASP A 134 4.24 -4.87 7.22
N HIS A 135 4.42 -3.74 6.54
CA HIS A 135 5.35 -2.68 6.91
C HIS A 135 4.75 -1.60 7.82
N VAL A 136 3.44 -1.65 8.13
CA VAL A 136 2.79 -0.64 8.99
C VAL A 136 2.85 -0.99 10.48
N LEU A 137 3.21 -0.02 11.32
CA LEU A 137 3.31 -0.26 12.77
C LEU A 137 1.94 -0.21 13.46
N TYR A 138 1.03 0.65 12.98
CA TYR A 138 -0.31 0.81 13.53
C TYR A 138 -1.38 0.51 12.47
N PRO A 139 -1.72 -0.79 12.25
CA PRO A 139 -2.73 -1.22 11.30
C PRO A 139 -4.08 -0.47 11.40
N ASP A 140 -4.58 -0.25 12.62
CA ASP A 140 -5.87 0.42 12.82
C ASP A 140 -5.85 1.87 12.33
N LYS A 141 -4.73 2.57 12.54
CA LYS A 141 -4.54 3.95 12.05
C LYS A 141 -4.39 3.98 10.55
N PHE A 142 -3.63 3.04 9.99
CA PHE A 142 -3.44 2.91 8.54
C PHE A 142 -4.78 2.70 7.82
N ILE A 143 -5.62 1.76 8.28
CA ILE A 143 -6.94 1.55 7.70
C ILE A 143 -7.87 2.75 7.94
N SER A 144 -7.84 3.36 9.14
CA SER A 144 -8.63 4.57 9.43
C SER A 144 -8.27 5.73 8.48
N GLU A 145 -6.99 5.90 8.14
CA GLU A 145 -6.56 6.92 7.18
C GLU A 145 -7.03 6.62 5.75
N ILE A 146 -7.03 5.35 5.32
CA ILE A 146 -7.64 4.94 4.05
C ILE A 146 -9.14 5.30 4.04
N GLU A 147 -9.88 4.94 5.09
CA GLU A 147 -11.31 5.25 5.21
C GLU A 147 -11.59 6.76 5.19
N ARG A 148 -10.68 7.56 5.75
CA ARG A 148 -10.81 9.00 5.84
C ARG A 148 -10.61 9.68 4.48
N VAL A 149 -9.55 9.32 3.75
CA VAL A 149 -9.20 9.99 2.50
C VAL A 149 -9.97 9.46 1.29
N VAL A 150 -10.47 8.23 1.34
CA VAL A 150 -11.37 7.69 0.30
C VAL A 150 -12.75 8.33 0.45
N ARG A 151 -13.27 8.87 -0.66
CA ARG A 151 -14.62 9.46 -0.67
C ARG A 151 -15.72 8.42 -0.42
N PRO A 152 -16.93 8.84 -0.03
CA PRO A 152 -18.08 7.95 0.00
C PRO A 152 -18.27 7.23 -1.35
N ASN A 153 -18.50 5.92 -1.29
CA ASN A 153 -18.59 5.04 -2.45
C ASN A 153 -17.30 4.96 -3.30
N GLY A 154 -16.16 5.41 -2.76
CA GLY A 154 -14.84 5.22 -3.34
C GLY A 154 -14.29 3.82 -3.08
N TYR A 155 -13.12 3.54 -3.64
CA TYR A 155 -12.54 2.20 -3.66
C TYR A 155 -11.14 2.17 -3.04
N CYS A 156 -10.77 1.04 -2.46
CA CYS A 156 -9.38 0.75 -2.17
C CYS A 156 -8.99 -0.65 -2.65
N LEU A 157 -7.74 -0.78 -3.09
CA LEU A 157 -7.11 -2.04 -3.45
C LEU A 157 -5.99 -2.31 -2.46
N LEU A 158 -6.15 -3.36 -1.67
CA LEU A 158 -5.14 -3.84 -0.74
C LEU A 158 -4.54 -5.15 -1.26
N HIS A 159 -3.22 -5.17 -1.35
CA HIS A 159 -2.44 -6.36 -1.58
C HIS A 159 -1.78 -6.76 -0.27
N VAL A 160 -2.22 -7.87 0.30
CA VAL A 160 -1.81 -8.32 1.63
C VAL A 160 -0.87 -9.50 1.47
N ASP A 161 0.38 -9.34 1.93
CA ASP A 161 1.35 -10.43 1.93
C ASP A 161 0.88 -11.50 2.92
N GLY A 162 0.67 -12.71 2.41
CA GLY A 162 0.33 -13.90 3.19
C GLY A 162 1.55 -14.72 3.63
N SER A 163 2.76 -14.25 3.34
CA SER A 163 3.99 -14.92 3.71
C SER A 163 4.11 -15.02 5.23
N LYS A 164 4.65 -16.15 5.69
CA LYS A 164 4.87 -16.42 7.13
C LYS A 164 6.26 -15.97 7.58
N SER A 165 6.90 -15.08 6.84
CA SER A 165 8.24 -14.57 7.11
C SER A 165 8.22 -13.05 7.13
N MET A 166 8.86 -12.45 8.12
CA MET A 166 9.12 -11.02 8.14
C MET A 166 10.42 -10.73 7.40
N ASP A 167 10.42 -9.70 6.55
CA ASP A 167 11.67 -9.14 6.05
C ASP A 167 12.29 -8.17 7.10
N GLU A 168 13.43 -7.56 6.77
CA GLU A 168 14.11 -6.61 7.67
C GLU A 168 13.21 -5.41 8.04
N TYR A 169 12.35 -4.99 7.12
CA TYR A 169 11.51 -3.81 7.16
C TYR A 169 10.06 -4.09 7.56
N SER A 170 9.59 -5.34 7.59
CA SER A 170 8.26 -5.67 8.08
C SER A 170 8.12 -5.20 9.54
N ALA A 171 7.05 -4.46 9.80
CA ALA A 171 6.69 -3.96 11.12
C ALA A 171 5.71 -4.90 11.82
N ASN A 172 4.97 -5.70 11.07
CA ASN A 172 4.10 -6.73 11.56
C ASN A 172 4.14 -8.00 10.71
N GLN A 173 3.57 -9.08 11.25
CA GLN A 173 3.38 -10.36 10.58
C GLN A 173 1.96 -10.86 10.84
N LEU A 174 1.27 -11.17 9.75
CA LEU A 174 -0.09 -11.68 9.78
C LEU A 174 -0.12 -13.20 9.84
N TYR A 175 -1.10 -13.73 10.58
CA TYR A 175 -1.50 -15.13 10.50
C TYR A 175 -2.80 -15.33 9.70
N ASP A 176 -3.62 -14.28 9.61
CA ASP A 176 -4.82 -14.21 8.77
C ASP A 176 -4.71 -13.01 7.81
N VAL A 177 -4.74 -13.30 6.51
CA VAL A 177 -4.71 -12.29 5.44
C VAL A 177 -5.99 -11.43 5.40
N ARG A 178 -7.07 -11.87 6.05
CA ARG A 178 -8.30 -11.08 6.19
C ARG A 178 -8.27 -10.11 7.38
N TYR A 179 -7.23 -10.14 8.23
CA TYR A 179 -7.10 -9.22 9.35
C TYR A 179 -7.31 -7.74 8.95
N PRO A 180 -6.71 -7.20 7.86
CA PRO A 180 -6.94 -5.82 7.42
C PRO A 180 -8.42 -5.48 7.19
N ILE A 181 -9.21 -6.44 6.73
CA ILE A 181 -10.64 -6.27 6.44
C ILE A 181 -11.44 -6.07 7.73
N THR A 182 -11.02 -6.70 8.82
CA THR A 182 -11.69 -6.58 10.12
C THR A 182 -11.47 -5.23 10.80
N LEU A 183 -10.55 -4.40 10.26
CA LEU A 183 -10.20 -3.09 10.82
C LEU A 183 -11.04 -1.93 10.25
N PHE A 184 -11.75 -2.16 9.15
CA PHE A 184 -12.66 -1.16 8.60
C PHE A 184 -13.83 -0.93 9.58
N LYS A 185 -14.11 0.34 9.85
CA LYS A 185 -15.21 0.77 10.73
C LYS A 185 -16.44 1.19 9.93
N LYS A 186 -16.23 1.68 8.71
CA LYS A 186 -17.30 1.94 7.74
C LYS A 186 -17.77 0.62 7.15
N ASP A 187 -19.02 0.61 6.68
CA ASP A 187 -19.51 -0.53 5.93
C ASP A 187 -18.74 -0.65 4.61
N ILE A 188 -18.38 -1.88 4.25
CA ILE A 188 -17.61 -2.18 3.04
C ILE A 188 -18.28 -3.26 2.21
N ASP A 189 -18.09 -3.21 0.89
CA ASP A 189 -18.32 -4.34 0.00
C ASP A 189 -16.98 -4.84 -0.52
N ILE A 190 -16.70 -6.13 -0.31
CA ILE A 190 -15.56 -6.80 -0.95
C ILE A 190 -15.98 -7.14 -2.37
N ILE A 191 -15.55 -6.33 -3.34
CA ILE A 191 -15.82 -6.53 -4.75
C ILE A 191 -15.02 -7.71 -5.29
N LYS A 192 -13.78 -7.86 -4.82
CA LYS A 192 -12.91 -8.97 -5.17
C LYS A 192 -12.05 -9.39 -3.99
N GLU A 193 -11.92 -10.69 -3.83
CA GLU A 193 -10.93 -11.36 -2.99
C GLU A 193 -10.30 -12.49 -3.79
N GLY A 194 -8.97 -12.56 -3.82
CA GLY A 194 -8.31 -13.63 -4.56
C GLY A 194 -6.81 -13.67 -4.35
N LYS A 195 -6.23 -14.84 -4.63
CA LYS A 195 -4.77 -14.98 -4.66
C LYS A 195 -4.23 -14.35 -5.95
N LEU A 196 -3.26 -13.47 -5.78
CA LEU A 196 -2.49 -12.88 -6.85
C LEU A 196 -1.08 -13.49 -6.80
N LYS A 197 -0.82 -14.39 -7.74
CA LYS A 197 0.51 -14.98 -7.92
C LYS A 197 1.27 -14.15 -8.92
N LEU A 198 2.43 -13.68 -8.50
CA LEU A 198 3.34 -12.93 -9.34
C LEU A 198 4.53 -13.82 -9.71
N ASP A 199 5.38 -13.35 -10.61
CA ASP A 199 6.61 -14.06 -10.94
C ASP A 199 7.60 -14.03 -9.76
N PHE A 200 8.74 -14.71 -9.90
CA PHE A 200 9.72 -14.90 -8.82
C PHE A 200 10.27 -13.61 -8.18
N GLN A 201 9.99 -12.43 -8.75
CA GLN A 201 10.49 -11.15 -8.24
C GLN A 201 9.56 -10.50 -7.19
N TRP A 202 8.30 -10.95 -7.08
CA TRP A 202 7.31 -10.34 -6.20
C TRP A 202 6.70 -11.37 -5.24
N PRO A 203 6.33 -10.97 -4.02
CA PRO A 203 5.63 -11.86 -3.11
C PRO A 203 4.24 -12.20 -3.66
N ASP A 204 3.73 -13.37 -3.27
CA ASP A 204 2.35 -13.75 -3.51
C ASP A 204 1.44 -12.92 -2.59
N PHE A 205 0.47 -12.21 -3.16
CA PHE A 205 -0.48 -11.42 -2.40
C PHE A 205 -1.85 -12.11 -2.32
N THR A 206 -2.59 -11.80 -1.26
CA THR A 206 -4.06 -11.84 -1.31
C THR A 206 -4.55 -10.44 -1.66
N GLU A 207 -5.23 -10.33 -2.79
CA GLU A 207 -5.82 -9.09 -3.28
C GLU A 207 -7.22 -8.90 -2.71
N PHE A 208 -7.49 -7.69 -2.23
CA PHE A 208 -8.83 -7.23 -1.84
C PHE A 208 -9.16 -5.92 -2.55
N LEU A 209 -10.11 -5.96 -3.49
CA LEU A 209 -10.74 -4.75 -4.03
C LEU A 209 -12.00 -4.47 -3.22
N ILE A 210 -12.03 -3.33 -2.56
CA ILE A 210 -13.02 -2.97 -1.56
C ILE A 210 -13.70 -1.67 -1.98
N LYS A 211 -15.03 -1.63 -1.88
CA LYS A 211 -15.80 -0.39 -1.95
C LYS A 211 -16.15 0.05 -0.52
N ILE A 212 -15.83 1.30 -0.19
CA ILE A 212 -16.16 1.89 1.11
C ILE A 212 -17.49 2.63 0.96
N LYS A 213 -18.51 2.21 1.73
CA LYS A 213 -19.84 2.81 1.68
C LYS A 213 -19.85 4.19 2.33
N GLU A 214 -20.94 4.91 2.11
CA GLU A 214 -21.24 6.19 2.75
C GLU A 214 -21.31 6.05 4.28
#